data_AF-A0A7C7NEY0-F1
#
_entry.id   AF-A0A7C7NEY0-F1
#
_cell.length_a   1.000
_cell.length_b   1.000
_cell.length_c   1.000
_cell.angle_alpha   90.00
_cell.angle_beta   90.00
_cell.angle_gamma   90.00
#
_symmetry.space_group_name_H-M   'P 1'
#
loop_
_entity.id
_entity.type
_entity.pdbx_description
1 polymer ?
#
loop_
_entity_poly.entity_id
_entity_poly.type
_entity_poly.pdbx_seq_one_letter_code
_entity_poly.pdbx_strand_id
1 'polypeptide(L)'
;MPHSLYPAGYHCNTKLPLPFINLASQKNFIALYHMGIYSKPELLDWFVSEWKLRDLGKLDMGKSCVRFKKMDKIPFDLIGELVSKMTVQEWIDVYESAYKK
;
A
#
# COMPACT_ATOMS: atom_id res chain seq x y z
N MET A 1 5.03 4.29 -9.39
CA MET A 1 4.54 4.11 -10.77
C MET A 1 5.37 4.96 -11.73
N PRO A 2 6.10 4.37 -12.68
CA PRO A 2 6.98 5.13 -13.58
C PRO A 2 6.18 6.06 -14.50
N HIS A 3 6.82 7.17 -14.91
CA HIS A 3 6.22 8.15 -15.83
C HIS A 3 5.87 7.58 -17.20
N SER A 4 6.52 6.49 -17.63
CA SER A 4 6.17 5.77 -18.86
C SER A 4 4.76 5.20 -18.85
N LEU A 5 4.24 4.83 -17.66
CA LEU A 5 2.88 4.30 -17.50
C LEU A 5 1.87 5.38 -17.09
N TYR A 6 2.34 6.45 -16.43
CA TYR A 6 1.48 7.56 -16.02
C TYR A 6 2.23 8.90 -16.15
N PRO A 7 2.16 9.55 -17.32
CA PRO A 7 2.94 10.76 -17.62
C PRO A 7 2.59 11.98 -16.77
N ALA A 8 1.37 12.03 -16.21
CA ALA A 8 0.92 13.14 -15.39
C ALA A 8 1.65 13.20 -14.02
N GLY A 9 2.22 12.08 -13.56
CA GLY A 9 2.95 12.03 -12.30
C GLY A 9 2.10 12.40 -11.09
N TYR A 10 2.76 12.61 -9.95
CA TYR A 10 2.06 12.97 -8.71
C TYR A 10 1.50 14.41 -8.77
N HIS A 11 0.22 14.60 -8.42
CA HIS A 11 -0.50 15.88 -8.54
C HIS A 11 0.16 17.06 -7.80
N CYS A 12 0.84 16.84 -6.67
CA CYS A 12 1.57 17.94 -6.00
C CYS A 12 2.92 18.25 -6.67
N ASN A 13 3.53 17.27 -7.34
CA ASN A 13 4.80 17.43 -8.02
C ASN A 13 4.89 16.42 -9.16
N THR A 14 4.56 16.88 -10.37
CA THR A 14 4.49 16.06 -11.58
C THR A 14 5.83 15.45 -11.98
N LYS A 15 6.95 15.93 -11.42
CA LYS A 15 8.27 15.29 -11.61
C LYS A 15 8.37 13.97 -10.85
N LEU A 16 7.56 13.78 -9.80
CA LEU A 16 7.57 12.55 -9.02
C LEU A 16 6.63 11.51 -9.64
N PRO A 17 7.03 10.24 -9.65
CA PRO A 17 6.14 9.15 -10.03
C PRO A 17 4.95 9.05 -9.08
N LEU A 18 3.82 8.54 -9.57
CA LEU A 18 2.65 8.27 -8.73
C LEU A 18 3.03 7.25 -7.63
N PRO A 19 2.93 7.59 -6.33
CA PRO A 19 3.25 6.67 -5.24
C PRO A 19 2.26 5.51 -5.21
N PHE A 20 2.74 4.30 -4.95
CA PHE A 20 1.92 3.11 -4.81
C PHE A 20 2.30 2.34 -3.54
N ILE A 21 3.57 1.97 -3.44
CA ILE A 21 4.13 1.27 -2.28
C ILE A 21 5.47 1.91 -1.90
N ASN A 22 5.73 2.06 -0.61
CA ASN A 22 7.01 2.54 -0.09
C ASN A 22 7.41 1.74 1.16
N LEU A 23 8.73 1.61 1.36
CA LEU A 23 9.30 1.00 2.56
C LEU A 23 10.07 2.06 3.33
N ALA A 24 9.87 2.12 4.64
CA ALA A 24 10.61 3.01 5.52
C ALA A 24 11.25 2.23 6.67
N SER A 25 12.56 2.41 6.86
CA SER A 25 13.27 1.92 8.03
C SER A 25 13.18 2.97 9.14
N GLN A 26 12.62 2.60 10.28
CA GLN A 26 12.50 3.44 11.47
C GLN A 26 13.26 2.77 12.62
N LYS A 27 13.64 3.55 13.65
CA LYS A 27 14.49 3.09 14.77
C LYS A 27 14.08 1.74 15.39
N ASN A 28 12.78 1.43 15.43
CA ASN A 28 12.23 0.26 16.11
C ASN A 28 11.40 -0.68 15.22
N PHE A 29 11.18 -0.33 13.96
CA PHE A 29 10.33 -1.12 13.04
C PHE A 29 10.59 -0.75 11.58
N ILE A 30 10.20 -1.63 10.68
CA ILE A 30 10.06 -1.31 9.26
C ILE A 30 8.59 -1.05 8.96
N ALA A 31 8.29 0.05 8.28
CA ALA A 31 6.95 0.36 7.83
C ALA A 31 6.80 0.12 6.32
N LEU A 32 5.80 -0.68 5.96
CA LEU A 32 5.31 -0.80 4.60
C LEU A 32 4.14 0.16 4.42
N TYR A 33 4.30 1.14 3.54
CA TYR A 33 3.23 2.03 3.12
C TYR A 33 2.62 1.49 1.84
N HIS A 34 1.31 1.24 1.85
CA HIS A 34 0.57 0.78 0.68
C HIS A 34 -0.62 1.71 0.42
N MET A 35 -0.55 2.48 -0.65
CA MET A 35 -1.57 3.49 -0.96
C MET A 35 -2.92 2.88 -1.31
N GLY A 36 -2.95 1.69 -1.90
CA GLY A 36 -4.20 0.97 -2.18
C GLY A 36 -5.01 0.65 -0.92
N ILE A 37 -4.35 0.34 0.21
CA ILE A 37 -5.05 0.06 1.48
C ILE A 37 -5.73 1.34 2.00
N TYR A 38 -5.07 2.47 1.79
CA TYR A 38 -5.58 3.76 2.22
C TYR A 38 -6.76 4.24 1.36
N SER A 39 -6.71 4.00 0.05
CA SER A 39 -7.69 4.52 -0.90
C SER A 39 -8.89 3.60 -1.13
N LYS A 40 -8.78 2.30 -0.85
CA LYS A 40 -9.86 1.32 -1.09
C LYS A 40 -10.24 0.60 0.21
N PRO A 41 -11.35 0.98 0.87
CA PRO A 41 -11.80 0.35 2.12
C PRO A 41 -11.97 -1.16 2.02
N GLU A 42 -12.48 -1.66 0.90
CA GLU A 42 -12.65 -3.10 0.65
C GLU A 42 -11.31 -3.86 0.69
N LEU A 43 -10.23 -3.25 0.22
CA LEU A 43 -8.89 -3.86 0.25
C LEU A 43 -8.34 -3.90 1.68
N LEU A 44 -8.61 -2.84 2.46
CA LEU A 44 -8.27 -2.82 3.88
C LEU A 44 -9.01 -3.92 4.64
N ASP A 45 -10.33 -4.06 4.42
CA ASP A 45 -11.15 -5.06 5.10
C ASP A 45 -10.72 -6.49 4.76
N TRP A 46 -10.40 -6.74 3.49
CA TRP A 46 -9.81 -8.00 3.05
C TRP A 46 -8.47 -8.26 3.75
N PHE A 47 -7.56 -7.28 3.76
CA PHE A 47 -6.23 -7.43 4.36
C PHE A 47 -6.31 -7.71 5.87
N VAL A 48 -7.18 -7.00 6.59
CA VAL A 48 -7.42 -7.23 8.03
C VAL A 48 -8.00 -8.62 8.28
N SER A 49 -8.88 -9.10 7.40
CA SER A 49 -9.49 -10.42 7.52
C SER A 49 -8.46 -11.53 7.27
N GLU A 50 -7.69 -11.45 6.19
CA GLU A 50 -6.60 -12.39 5.89
C GLU A 50 -5.54 -12.42 6.98
N TRP A 51 -5.20 -11.25 7.53
CA TRP A 51 -4.24 -11.17 8.62
C TRP A 51 -4.69 -11.98 9.84
N LYS A 52 -5.98 -11.91 10.18
CA LYS A 52 -6.58 -12.70 11.28
C LYS A 52 -6.63 -14.18 10.95
N LEU A 53 -6.98 -14.54 9.72
CA LEU A 53 -7.06 -15.93 9.27
C LEU A 53 -5.71 -16.65 9.32
N ARG A 54 -4.61 -15.94 9.05
CA ARG A 54 -3.24 -16.47 9.08
C ARG A 54 -2.59 -16.48 10.46
N ASP A 55 -3.32 -16.08 11.51
CA ASP A 55 -2.84 -15.98 12.90
C ASP A 55 -1.48 -15.27 13.04
N LEU A 56 -1.31 -14.16 12.31
CA LEU A 56 -0.06 -13.39 12.30
C LEU A 56 0.13 -12.53 13.56
N GLY A 57 -0.74 -12.71 14.56
CA GLY A 57 -0.81 -11.90 15.77
C GLY A 57 -1.42 -10.52 15.54
N LYS A 58 -1.15 -9.59 16.46
CA LYS A 58 -1.73 -8.24 16.42
C LYS A 58 -1.20 -7.43 15.24
N LEU A 59 -2.09 -7.02 14.35
CA LEU A 59 -1.81 -6.08 13.29
C LEU A 59 -1.51 -4.68 13.86
N ASP A 60 -0.26 -4.22 13.69
CA ASP A 60 0.16 -2.86 14.03
C ASP A 60 0.18 -2.03 12.74
N MET A 61 -0.84 -1.18 12.57
CA MET A 61 -0.98 -0.36 11.38
C MET A 61 -1.49 1.06 11.66
N GLY A 62 -1.11 2.00 10.80
CA GLY A 62 -1.75 3.31 10.65
C GLY A 62 -2.77 3.31 9.50
N LYS A 63 -3.13 4.49 9.01
CA LYS A 63 -4.11 4.63 7.90
C LYS A 63 -3.64 4.01 6.58
N SER A 64 -2.34 4.04 6.31
CA SER A 64 -1.75 3.56 5.06
C SER A 64 -0.54 2.66 5.26
N CYS A 65 -0.12 2.43 6.51
CA CYS A 65 1.15 1.79 6.83
C CYS A 65 1.00 0.61 7.76
N VAL A 66 1.69 -0.49 7.47
CA VAL A 66 1.82 -1.67 8.34
C VAL A 66 3.23 -1.67 8.94
N ARG A 67 3.33 -1.87 10.25
CA ARG A 67 4.61 -1.79 11.00
C ARG A 67 5.07 -3.17 11.43
N PHE A 68 6.29 -3.52 11.05
CA PHE A 68 6.94 -4.78 11.38
C PHE A 68 8.11 -4.54 12.34
N LYS A 69 8.00 -5.06 13.57
CA LYS A 69 9.09 -5.02 14.57
C LYS A 69 10.06 -6.18 14.45
N LYS A 70 9.60 -7.29 13.86
CA LYS A 70 10.31 -8.56 13.73
C LYS A 70 10.36 -8.93 12.26
N MET A 71 11.57 -8.97 11.70
CA MET A 71 11.81 -9.18 10.27
C MET A 71 11.50 -10.61 9.82
N ASP A 72 11.74 -11.57 10.71
CA ASP A 72 11.42 -12.99 10.58
C ASP A 72 9.92 -13.27 10.51
N LYS A 73 9.07 -12.32 10.95
CA LYS A 73 7.62 -12.45 10.98
C LYS A 73 6.91 -11.66 9.89
N ILE A 74 7.64 -11.13 8.91
CA ILE A 74 7.03 -10.40 7.80
C ILE A 74 6.32 -11.41 6.88
N PRO A 75 4.98 -11.31 6.69
CA PRO A 75 4.23 -12.23 5.86
C PRO A 75 4.39 -11.82 4.38
N PHE A 76 5.53 -12.15 3.78
CA PHE A 76 5.83 -11.77 2.39
C PHE A 76 4.78 -12.29 1.40
N ASP A 77 4.23 -13.49 1.62
CA ASP A 77 3.19 -14.05 0.76
C ASP A 77 1.91 -13.21 0.78
N LEU A 78 1.45 -12.80 1.98
CA LEU A 78 0.28 -11.93 2.13
C LEU A 78 0.51 -10.54 1.51
N ILE A 79 1.73 -10.01 1.64
CA ILE A 79 2.11 -8.74 1.00
C ILE A 79 2.12 -8.91 -0.54
N GLY A 80 2.59 -10.04 -1.05
CA GLY A 80 2.55 -10.38 -2.47
C GLY A 80 1.12 -10.44 -3.02
N GLU A 81 0.21 -11.06 -2.28
CA GLU A 81 -1.22 -11.07 -2.61
C GLU A 81 -1.82 -9.67 -2.58
N LEU A 82 -1.49 -8.88 -1.54
CA LEU A 82 -1.96 -7.50 -1.39
C LEU A 82 -1.59 -6.65 -2.61
N VAL A 83 -0.32 -6.68 -3.05
CA VAL A 83 0.12 -5.88 -4.19
C VAL A 83 -0.46 -6.38 -5.51
N SER A 84 -0.78 -7.67 -5.60
CA SER A 84 -1.39 -8.27 -6.79
C SER A 84 -2.88 -7.99 -6.92
N LYS A 85 -3.54 -7.55 -5.84
CA LYS A 85 -4.98 -7.22 -5.84
C LYS A 85 -5.32 -5.88 -6.50
N MET A 86 -4.33 -5.09 -6.90
CA MET A 86 -4.56 -3.81 -7.53
C MET A 86 -3.80 -3.73 -8.84
N THR A 87 -4.52 -3.50 -9.93
CA THR A 87 -3.88 -3.27 -11.22
C THR A 87 -3.34 -1.84 -11.31
N VAL A 88 -2.39 -1.64 -12.21
CA VAL A 88 -1.86 -0.31 -12.53
C VAL A 88 -2.97 0.67 -12.91
N GLN A 89 -3.89 0.24 -13.79
CA GLN A 89 -4.98 1.10 -14.27
C GLN A 89 -5.95 1.43 -13.14
N GLU A 90 -6.35 0.44 -12.36
CA GLU A 90 -7.23 0.64 -11.21
C GLU A 90 -6.63 1.63 -10.21
N TRP A 91 -5.31 1.56 -9.96
CA TRP A 91 -4.66 2.53 -9.09
C TRP A 91 -4.69 3.96 -9.66
N ILE A 92 -4.48 4.11 -10.97
CA ILE A 92 -4.58 5.41 -11.64
C ILE A 92 -6.01 5.95 -11.51
N ASP A 93 -7.03 5.13 -11.79
CA ASP A 93 -8.44 5.56 -11.75
C ASP A 93 -8.86 6.00 -10.34
N VAL A 94 -8.51 5.20 -9.32
CA VAL A 94 -8.76 5.54 -7.91
C VAL A 94 -8.06 6.83 -7.53
N TYR A 95 -6.81 6.98 -7.94
CA TYR A 95 -6.04 8.19 -7.68
C TYR A 95 -6.69 9.41 -8.34
N GLU A 96 -7.02 9.34 -9.63
CA GLU A 96 -7.64 10.42 -10.39
C GLU A 96 -8.99 10.84 -9.81
N SER A 97 -9.85 9.88 -9.44
CA SER A 97 -11.14 10.17 -8.81
C SER A 97 -11.02 10.95 -7.49
N ALA A 98 -9.89 10.82 -6.79
CA ALA A 98 -9.69 11.46 -5.50
C ALA A 98 -9.25 12.93 -5.62
N TYR A 99 -8.67 13.36 -6.75
CA TYR A 99 -8.17 14.74 -6.92
C TYR A 99 -8.77 15.50 -8.12
N LYS A 100 -9.17 14.83 -9.19
CA LYS A 100 -9.90 15.44 -10.30
C LYS A 100 -11.39 15.46 -9.92
N LYS A 101 -11.87 16.65 -9.54
CA LYS A 101 -13.31 16.93 -9.39
C LYS A 101 -13.90 17.38 -10.71
#